data_AF-A0A5C3PWQ0-F1
#
_entry.id   AF-A0A5C3PWQ0-F1
#
_cell.length_a   1.000
_cell.length_b   1.000
_cell.length_c   1.000
_cell.angle_alpha   90.00
_cell.angle_beta   90.00
_cell.angle_gamma   90.00
#
_symmetry.space_group_name_H-M   'P 1'
#
loop_
_entity.id
_entity.type
_entity.pdbx_description
1 polymer ?
#
loop_
_entity_poly.entity_id
_entity_poly.type
_entity_poly.pdbx_seq_one_letter_code
_entity_poly.pdbx_strand_id
1 'polypeptide(L)'
;MTSQYPPSSVSTAPPTFQEGRLPGDFLVWLKSVNGDVLDPTLARNEKGYWVDIVRGFVPCILIQHPSGHPWQTLHENVELLERALQFSLHAVCEVPLFFKEQESLAEAIFARVAGVAVTLALWIDVDPPPQEGYATPTELYNAARTTCITTLHELGTEMDPETAVVHRGIMRDVIASCTSIVEDILSYTSATTYPQTFEFHASPDARKFLAGLALPETSTLKIHDVSEVPLALSVLLDICLGALSASSSTHSFHTDLAEEVGRLAQRAYNYLFLSCTTPSTTRIWAIAKMTAALAAFTASAGECDVAESYWTKFLLYRMESGPDPIWDKLDKELAASLRSTNLAVRDLVSLYAVVKELQQEQWGDEGDALRVRTVRGVPSAVRTFARCGRAA
;
A
#
# COMPACT_ATOMS: atom_id res chain seq x y z
N MET A 1 -49.01 13.69 -19.17
CA MET A 1 -47.88 12.75 -19.21
C MET A 1 -47.11 12.92 -17.93
N THR A 2 -47.45 12.09 -16.94
CA THR A 2 -46.90 12.11 -15.58
C THR A 2 -45.61 11.30 -15.54
N SER A 3 -44.49 11.97 -15.31
CA SER A 3 -43.19 11.34 -15.05
C SER A 3 -43.28 10.57 -13.73
N GLN A 4 -43.20 9.24 -13.80
CA GLN A 4 -43.09 8.38 -12.63
C GLN A 4 -41.62 8.29 -12.23
N TYR A 5 -41.23 9.08 -11.23
CA TYR A 5 -40.05 8.76 -10.41
C TYR A 5 -40.36 7.48 -9.61
N PRO A 6 -39.38 6.59 -9.38
CA PRO A 6 -39.58 5.46 -8.48
C PRO A 6 -39.80 5.96 -7.04
N PRO A 7 -40.56 5.21 -6.22
CA PRO A 7 -41.05 5.67 -4.94
C PRO A 7 -39.93 5.80 -3.90
N SER A 8 -39.84 6.99 -3.33
CA SER A 8 -39.06 7.35 -2.14
C SER A 8 -39.49 6.51 -0.94
N SER A 9 -38.85 5.36 -0.69
CA SER A 9 -39.10 4.59 0.55
C SER A 9 -38.02 3.59 0.97
N VAL A 10 -36.91 3.47 0.24
CA VAL A 10 -35.74 2.75 0.77
C VAL A 10 -34.88 3.77 1.49
N SER A 11 -34.74 3.64 2.81
CA SER A 11 -33.79 4.43 3.58
C SER A 11 -32.39 4.23 3.00
N THR A 12 -31.85 5.27 2.35
CA THR A 12 -30.54 5.28 1.68
C THR A 12 -29.40 5.61 2.63
N ALA A 13 -29.67 6.04 3.86
CA ALA A 13 -28.65 6.06 4.91
C ALA A 13 -28.29 4.63 5.32
N PRO A 14 -27.01 4.31 5.56
CA PRO A 14 -26.63 3.02 6.12
C PRO A 14 -27.42 2.83 7.42
N PRO A 15 -28.11 1.70 7.62
CA PRO A 15 -28.75 1.43 8.89
C PRO A 15 -27.65 1.43 9.95
N THR A 16 -27.54 2.53 10.70
CA THR A 16 -26.64 2.59 11.84
C THR A 16 -27.11 1.54 12.83
N PHE A 17 -26.18 0.82 13.46
CA PHE A 17 -26.46 -0.25 14.43
C PHE A 17 -27.24 0.23 15.69
N GLN A 18 -27.75 1.47 15.69
CA GLN A 18 -28.40 2.13 16.80
C GLN A 18 -29.93 1.93 16.84
N GLU A 19 -30.54 1.22 15.88
CA GLU A 19 -32.00 1.07 15.78
C GLU A 19 -32.51 -0.38 15.73
N GLY A 20 -31.83 -1.34 16.37
CA GLY A 20 -32.37 -2.70 16.56
C GLY A 20 -32.55 -3.52 15.27
N ARG A 21 -31.88 -3.14 14.17
CA ARG A 21 -31.82 -3.91 12.92
C ARG A 21 -30.74 -4.99 12.98
N LEU A 22 -30.98 -6.13 12.32
CA LEU A 22 -30.07 -7.28 12.36
C LEU A 22 -28.88 -7.07 11.40
N PRO A 23 -27.68 -7.64 11.67
CA PRO A 23 -26.52 -7.56 10.77
C PRO A 23 -26.82 -8.01 9.32
N GLY A 24 -27.76 -8.94 9.14
CA GLY A 24 -28.23 -9.39 7.82
C GLY A 24 -28.93 -8.30 7.00
N ASP A 25 -29.61 -7.34 7.64
CA ASP A 25 -30.29 -6.23 6.97
C ASP A 25 -29.29 -5.21 6.40
N PHE A 26 -28.13 -5.06 7.06
CA PHE A 26 -27.03 -4.23 6.58
C PHE A 26 -26.35 -4.85 5.35
N LEU A 27 -26.15 -6.17 5.33
CA LEU A 27 -25.63 -6.88 4.15
C LEU A 27 -26.61 -6.85 2.97
N VAL A 28 -27.92 -6.95 3.23
CA VAL A 28 -28.96 -6.78 2.20
C VAL A 28 -28.98 -5.35 1.67
N TRP A 29 -28.89 -4.35 2.54
CA TRP A 29 -28.75 -2.95 2.15
C TRP A 29 -27.48 -2.73 1.31
N LEU A 30 -26.32 -3.19 1.77
CA LEU A 30 -25.03 -3.14 1.04
C LEU A 30 -25.14 -3.75 -0.36
N LYS A 31 -25.79 -4.91 -0.49
CA LYS A 31 -26.03 -5.58 -1.78
C LYS A 31 -27.00 -4.80 -2.69
N SER A 32 -27.96 -4.09 -2.12
CA SER A 32 -28.90 -3.24 -2.87
C SER A 32 -28.32 -1.90 -3.33
N VAL A 33 -27.27 -1.41 -2.64
CA VAL A 33 -26.63 -0.10 -2.89
C VAL A 33 -25.60 -0.16 -4.04
N ASN A 34 -25.13 -1.35 -4.41
CA ASN A 34 -24.10 -1.58 -5.44
C ASN A 34 -24.47 -1.10 -6.87
N GLY A 35 -25.75 -0.93 -7.20
CA GLY A 35 -26.19 -0.55 -8.54
C GLY A 35 -26.38 0.96 -8.74
N ASP A 36 -26.97 1.63 -7.74
CA ASP A 36 -27.51 2.99 -7.91
C ASP A 36 -26.73 4.08 -7.14
N VAL A 37 -25.89 3.73 -6.15
CA VAL A 37 -25.22 4.72 -5.26
C VAL A 37 -23.79 5.06 -5.68
N LEU A 38 -23.14 4.22 -6.50
CA LEU A 38 -21.84 4.54 -7.10
C LEU A 38 -21.97 5.37 -8.41
N ASP A 39 -23.16 5.93 -8.67
CA ASP A 39 -23.36 6.89 -9.76
C ASP A 39 -22.55 8.17 -9.48
N PRO A 40 -21.57 8.54 -10.35
CA PRO A 40 -20.75 9.73 -10.18
C PRO A 40 -21.57 11.03 -10.12
N THR A 41 -22.80 11.03 -10.63
CA THR A 41 -23.69 12.21 -10.62
C THR A 41 -24.33 12.46 -9.26
N LEU A 42 -24.56 11.42 -8.45
CA LEU A 42 -25.03 11.54 -7.06
C LEU A 42 -23.88 11.99 -6.14
N ALA A 43 -22.65 11.52 -6.42
CA ALA A 43 -21.44 11.87 -5.68
C ALA A 43 -21.16 13.37 -5.61
N ARG A 44 -21.30 14.09 -6.74
CA ARG A 44 -20.93 15.52 -6.81
C ARG A 44 -21.88 16.47 -6.09
N ASN A 45 -23.13 16.07 -5.83
CA ASN A 45 -24.17 16.98 -5.36
C ASN A 45 -24.50 16.85 -3.87
N GLU A 46 -24.05 15.78 -3.20
CA GLU A 46 -24.44 15.47 -1.81
C GLU A 46 -23.24 15.14 -0.91
N LYS A 47 -22.26 16.06 -0.80
CA LYS A 47 -21.07 15.86 0.05
C LYS A 47 -21.39 15.38 1.48
N GLY A 48 -22.38 15.99 2.14
CA GLY A 48 -22.76 15.63 3.51
C GLY A 48 -23.20 14.16 3.64
N TYR A 49 -23.94 13.66 2.66
CA TYR A 49 -24.37 12.27 2.60
C TYR A 49 -23.19 11.30 2.49
N TRP A 50 -22.21 11.61 1.64
CA TRP A 50 -20.99 10.80 1.49
C TRP A 50 -20.11 10.82 2.73
N VAL A 51 -20.01 11.97 3.41
CA VAL A 51 -19.32 12.09 4.69
C VAL A 51 -19.94 11.17 5.73
N ASP A 52 -21.28 11.13 5.82
CA ASP A 52 -21.99 10.27 6.77
C ASP A 52 -21.83 8.78 6.45
N ILE A 53 -21.87 8.40 5.16
CA ILE A 53 -21.59 7.03 4.71
C ILE A 53 -20.19 6.60 5.13
N VAL A 54 -19.17 7.37 4.74
CA VAL A 54 -17.77 7.01 5.00
C VAL A 54 -17.52 6.96 6.50
N ARG A 55 -18.03 7.93 7.27
CA ARG A 55 -17.99 7.93 8.73
C ARG A 55 -18.60 6.66 9.33
N GLY A 56 -19.72 6.19 8.79
CA GLY A 56 -20.35 4.92 9.20
C GLY A 56 -19.52 3.68 8.89
N PHE A 57 -18.66 3.73 7.86
CA PHE A 57 -17.78 2.62 7.47
C PHE A 57 -16.42 2.61 8.16
N VAL A 58 -15.95 3.72 8.74
CA VAL A 58 -14.67 3.76 9.48
C VAL A 58 -14.53 2.65 10.55
N PRO A 59 -15.57 2.35 11.34
CA PRO A 59 -15.58 1.19 12.23
C PRO A 59 -15.27 -0.14 11.54
N CYS A 60 -15.79 -0.34 10.33
CA CYS A 60 -15.68 -1.58 9.56
C CYS A 60 -14.33 -1.77 8.87
N ILE A 61 -13.46 -0.74 8.85
CA ILE A 61 -12.09 -0.83 8.32
C ILE A 61 -11.22 -1.59 9.32
N LEU A 62 -11.43 -2.90 9.40
CA LEU A 62 -10.67 -3.82 10.25
C LEU A 62 -10.54 -5.16 9.57
N ILE A 63 -9.43 -5.83 9.84
CA ILE A 63 -9.23 -7.23 9.52
C ILE A 63 -8.42 -7.86 10.65
N GLN A 64 -8.67 -9.14 10.92
CA GLN A 64 -7.99 -9.83 11.99
C GLN A 64 -6.59 -10.30 11.55
N HIS A 65 -5.68 -10.39 12.52
CA HIS A 65 -4.35 -10.95 12.31
C HIS A 65 -4.43 -12.44 11.89
N PRO A 66 -3.53 -12.94 11.02
CA PRO A 66 -3.56 -14.34 10.57
C PRO A 66 -3.49 -15.40 11.68
N SER A 67 -2.90 -15.05 12.83
CA SER A 67 -2.85 -15.95 14.00
C SER A 67 -4.18 -16.09 14.75
N GLY A 68 -5.16 -15.23 14.48
CA GLY A 68 -6.45 -15.22 15.18
C GLY A 68 -7.42 -16.26 14.62
N HIS A 69 -7.78 -16.12 13.34
CA HIS A 69 -8.75 -17.00 12.68
C HIS A 69 -8.35 -17.25 11.22
N PRO A 70 -8.65 -18.43 10.65
CA PRO A 70 -8.41 -18.73 9.25
C PRO A 70 -9.17 -17.77 8.31
N TRP A 71 -8.57 -17.41 7.18
CA TRP A 71 -9.17 -16.48 6.18
C TRP A 71 -10.59 -16.89 5.80
N GLN A 72 -10.84 -18.19 5.67
CA GLN A 72 -12.12 -18.76 5.26
C GLN A 72 -13.25 -18.55 6.26
N THR A 73 -12.95 -18.08 7.47
CA THR A 73 -13.95 -17.75 8.50
C THR A 73 -14.26 -16.26 8.57
N LEU A 74 -13.54 -15.45 7.80
CA LEU A 74 -13.62 -13.99 7.82
C LEU A 74 -14.51 -13.43 6.70
N HIS A 75 -15.38 -14.22 6.08
CA HIS A 75 -16.20 -13.81 4.91
C HIS A 75 -16.93 -12.49 5.11
N GLU A 76 -17.64 -12.35 6.23
CA GLU A 76 -18.39 -11.14 6.54
C GLU A 76 -17.44 -9.94 6.71
N ASN A 77 -16.31 -10.12 7.40
CA ASN A 77 -15.32 -9.06 7.59
C ASN A 77 -14.64 -8.66 6.26
N VAL A 78 -14.37 -9.62 5.39
CA VAL A 78 -13.79 -9.41 4.06
C VAL A 78 -14.76 -8.62 3.18
N GLU A 79 -16.03 -9.02 3.13
CA GLU A 79 -17.06 -8.30 2.36
C GLU A 79 -17.28 -6.88 2.90
N LEU A 80 -17.34 -6.71 4.23
CA LEU A 80 -17.48 -5.39 4.85
C LEU A 80 -16.27 -4.49 4.61
N LEU A 81 -15.06 -5.04 4.71
CA LEU A 81 -13.83 -4.29 4.46
C LEU A 81 -13.73 -3.87 2.99
N GLU A 82 -14.02 -4.78 2.06
CA GLU A 82 -14.03 -4.49 0.63
C GLU A 82 -14.94 -3.29 0.32
N ARG A 83 -16.16 -3.31 0.88
CA ARG A 83 -17.13 -2.22 0.72
C ARG A 83 -16.64 -0.94 1.38
N ALA A 84 -16.17 -1.00 2.61
CA ALA A 84 -15.66 0.17 3.33
C ALA A 84 -14.53 0.87 2.54
N LEU A 85 -13.60 0.10 1.97
CA LEU A 85 -12.53 0.62 1.12
C LEU A 85 -13.08 1.21 -0.19
N GLN A 86 -14.02 0.52 -0.84
CA GLN A 86 -14.64 0.98 -2.09
C GLN A 86 -15.39 2.30 -1.91
N PHE A 87 -16.24 2.42 -0.88
CA PHE A 87 -16.98 3.65 -0.59
C PHE A 87 -16.04 4.79 -0.18
N SER A 88 -15.02 4.51 0.63
CA SER A 88 -14.04 5.52 1.03
C SER A 88 -13.26 6.04 -0.18
N LEU A 89 -12.74 5.14 -1.02
CA LEU A 89 -12.00 5.53 -2.22
C LEU A 89 -12.88 6.31 -3.20
N HIS A 90 -14.11 5.85 -3.45
CA HIS A 90 -15.04 6.53 -4.34
C HIS A 90 -15.37 7.94 -3.83
N ALA A 91 -15.66 8.10 -2.54
CA ALA A 91 -15.95 9.40 -1.95
C ALA A 91 -14.78 10.37 -2.10
N VAL A 92 -13.55 9.91 -1.84
CA VAL A 92 -12.35 10.76 -1.96
C VAL A 92 -12.08 11.14 -3.42
N CYS A 93 -12.30 10.25 -4.38
CA CYS A 93 -12.05 10.52 -5.80
C CYS A 93 -13.12 11.39 -6.47
N GLU A 94 -14.40 11.14 -6.17
CA GLU A 94 -15.52 11.67 -6.96
C GLU A 94 -16.22 12.86 -6.30
N VAL A 95 -16.06 13.06 -4.98
CA VAL A 95 -16.65 14.19 -4.26
C VAL A 95 -15.62 15.32 -4.17
N PRO A 96 -15.82 16.47 -4.82
CA PRO A 96 -14.83 17.54 -4.82
C PRO A 96 -14.56 18.08 -3.40
N LEU A 97 -13.28 18.25 -3.05
CA LEU A 97 -12.85 18.79 -1.76
C LEU A 97 -13.46 18.01 -0.59
N PHE A 98 -13.46 16.68 -0.69
CA PHE A 98 -14.17 15.80 0.24
C PHE A 98 -13.77 16.08 1.70
N PHE A 99 -12.47 16.30 1.94
CA PHE A 99 -11.95 16.52 3.28
C PHE A 99 -12.02 17.95 3.81
N LYS A 100 -12.48 18.92 3.01
CA LYS A 100 -12.67 20.30 3.51
C LYS A 100 -13.67 20.28 4.68
N GLU A 101 -13.28 20.77 5.85
CA GLU A 101 -14.08 20.72 7.10
C GLU A 101 -14.31 19.29 7.64
N GLN A 102 -13.57 18.30 7.14
CA GLN A 102 -13.62 16.88 7.56
C GLN A 102 -12.21 16.33 7.79
N GLU A 103 -11.32 17.16 8.31
CA GLU A 103 -9.90 16.87 8.54
C GLU A 103 -9.68 15.65 9.43
N SER A 104 -10.45 15.57 10.53
CA SER A 104 -10.42 14.44 11.46
C SER A 104 -10.85 13.11 10.82
N LEU A 105 -11.72 13.16 9.80
CA LEU A 105 -12.13 11.98 9.05
C LEU A 105 -11.00 11.48 8.15
N ALA A 106 -10.23 12.39 7.54
CA ALA A 106 -9.07 12.03 6.71
C ALA A 106 -8.02 11.26 7.52
N GLU A 107 -7.64 11.80 8.68
CA GLU A 107 -6.69 11.15 9.59
C GLU A 107 -7.20 9.79 10.09
N ALA A 108 -8.49 9.70 10.43
CA ALA A 108 -9.12 8.47 10.88
C ALA A 108 -9.13 7.38 9.79
N ILE A 109 -9.52 7.74 8.56
CA ILE A 109 -9.46 6.82 7.41
C ILE A 109 -8.03 6.35 7.19
N PHE A 110 -7.08 7.28 7.12
CA PHE A 110 -5.69 6.93 6.87
C PHE A 110 -5.14 5.97 7.92
N ALA A 111 -5.26 6.30 9.21
CA ALA A 111 -4.74 5.48 10.29
C ALA A 111 -5.31 4.05 10.27
N ARG A 112 -6.61 3.92 10.03
CA ARG A 112 -7.29 2.62 9.97
C ARG A 112 -6.88 1.81 8.75
N VAL A 113 -6.90 2.44 7.58
CA VAL A 113 -6.56 1.78 6.32
C VAL A 113 -5.07 1.39 6.28
N ALA A 114 -4.17 2.21 6.83
CA ALA A 114 -2.75 1.89 6.93
C ALA A 114 -2.49 0.66 7.81
N GLY A 115 -3.13 0.59 9.00
CA GLY A 115 -3.04 -0.60 9.86
C GLY A 115 -3.61 -1.87 9.20
N VAL A 116 -4.72 -1.73 8.48
CA VAL A 116 -5.29 -2.82 7.68
C VAL A 116 -4.35 -3.25 6.54
N ALA A 117 -3.71 -2.31 5.84
CA ALA A 117 -2.77 -2.62 4.77
C ALA A 117 -1.56 -3.44 5.27
N VAL A 118 -1.02 -3.10 6.44
CA VAL A 118 0.05 -3.91 7.06
C VAL A 118 -0.46 -5.30 7.45
N THR A 119 -1.68 -5.40 8.00
CA THR A 119 -2.27 -6.69 8.37
C THR A 119 -2.56 -7.57 7.15
N LEU A 120 -3.01 -6.98 6.04
CA LEU A 120 -3.23 -7.69 4.79
C LEU A 120 -1.92 -8.16 4.15
N ALA A 121 -0.82 -7.44 4.34
CA ALA A 121 0.50 -7.89 3.90
C ALA A 121 0.90 -9.21 4.58
N LEU A 122 0.56 -9.40 5.86
CA LEU A 122 0.77 -10.66 6.57
C LEU A 122 -0.08 -11.79 5.98
N TRP A 123 -1.33 -11.49 5.62
CA TRP A 123 -2.19 -12.46 4.93
C TRP A 123 -1.68 -12.85 3.54
N ILE A 124 -1.04 -11.93 2.80
CA ILE A 124 -0.42 -12.25 1.51
C ILE A 124 0.76 -13.22 1.68
N ASP A 125 1.53 -13.07 2.76
CA ASP A 125 2.64 -13.96 3.09
C ASP A 125 2.16 -15.37 3.47
N VAL A 126 1.01 -15.45 4.15
CA VAL A 126 0.34 -16.74 4.47
C VAL A 126 -0.26 -17.43 3.23
N ASP A 127 -0.60 -16.66 2.18
CA ASP A 127 -1.14 -17.14 0.90
C ASP A 127 -2.37 -18.07 1.06
N PRO A 128 -3.48 -17.61 1.66
CA PRO A 128 -4.66 -18.44 1.83
C PRO A 128 -5.26 -18.87 0.48
N PRO A 129 -5.85 -20.07 0.39
CA PRO A 129 -6.44 -20.56 -0.85
C PRO A 129 -7.57 -19.63 -1.31
N PRO A 130 -7.68 -19.36 -2.63
CA PRO A 130 -8.71 -18.48 -3.16
C PRO A 130 -10.10 -19.06 -2.93
N GLN A 131 -11.07 -18.19 -2.70
CA GLN A 131 -12.48 -18.54 -2.53
C GLN A 131 -13.32 -17.76 -3.52
N GLU A 132 -14.20 -18.45 -4.23
CA GLU A 132 -15.04 -17.85 -5.26
C GLU A 132 -16.00 -16.82 -4.65
N GLY A 133 -16.07 -15.64 -5.26
CA GLY A 133 -16.97 -14.55 -4.83
C GLY A 133 -16.45 -13.67 -3.71
N TYR A 134 -15.22 -13.87 -3.21
CA TYR A 134 -14.62 -13.05 -2.16
C TYR A 134 -13.28 -12.46 -2.61
N ALA A 135 -13.02 -11.22 -2.20
CA ALA A 135 -11.75 -10.57 -2.44
C ALA A 135 -10.59 -11.32 -1.78
N THR A 136 -9.48 -11.44 -2.49
CA THR A 136 -8.23 -11.99 -1.99
C THR A 136 -7.49 -10.98 -1.12
N PRO A 137 -6.55 -11.43 -0.23
CA PRO A 137 -5.72 -10.50 0.53
C PRO A 137 -4.97 -9.48 -0.33
N THR A 138 -4.51 -9.90 -1.52
CA THR A 138 -3.83 -9.03 -2.48
C THR A 138 -4.74 -7.94 -3.04
N GLU A 139 -5.97 -8.28 -3.39
CA GLU A 139 -6.96 -7.31 -3.90
C GLU A 139 -7.32 -6.27 -2.84
N LEU A 140 -7.60 -6.73 -1.62
CA LEU A 140 -7.87 -5.83 -0.49
C LEU A 140 -6.66 -4.98 -0.13
N TYR A 141 -5.44 -5.54 -0.17
CA TYR A 141 -4.21 -4.79 0.08
C TYR A 141 -4.06 -3.66 -0.94
N ASN A 142 -4.27 -3.95 -2.22
CA ASN A 142 -4.17 -2.94 -3.28
C ASN A 142 -5.24 -1.85 -3.13
N ALA A 143 -6.46 -2.22 -2.74
CA ALA A 143 -7.53 -1.26 -2.45
C ALA A 143 -7.18 -0.39 -1.23
N ALA A 144 -6.67 -0.97 -0.14
CA ALA A 144 -6.24 -0.25 1.05
C ALA A 144 -5.08 0.71 0.75
N ARG A 145 -4.03 0.22 0.08
CA ARG A 145 -2.89 1.01 -0.38
C ARG A 145 -3.34 2.21 -1.21
N THR A 146 -4.20 1.97 -2.20
CA THR A 146 -4.74 3.03 -3.07
C THR A 146 -5.53 4.05 -2.26
N THR A 147 -6.41 3.60 -1.36
CA THR A 147 -7.21 4.48 -0.50
C THR A 147 -6.32 5.39 0.37
N CYS A 148 -5.25 4.86 0.97
CA CYS A 148 -4.30 5.69 1.72
C CYS A 148 -3.61 6.74 0.84
N ILE A 149 -3.09 6.32 -0.32
CA ILE A 149 -2.38 7.22 -1.25
C ILE A 149 -3.33 8.32 -1.74
N THR A 150 -4.53 7.96 -2.19
CA THR A 150 -5.53 8.91 -2.67
C THR A 150 -6.00 9.85 -1.56
N THR A 151 -6.13 9.37 -0.32
CA THR A 151 -6.45 10.22 0.84
C THR A 151 -5.38 11.29 1.04
N LEU A 152 -4.11 10.92 0.97
CA LEU A 152 -3.00 11.87 1.08
C LEU A 152 -2.92 12.81 -0.14
N HIS A 153 -3.21 12.32 -1.34
CA HIS A 153 -3.27 13.17 -2.53
C HIS A 153 -4.37 14.22 -2.43
N GLU A 154 -5.56 13.86 -1.93
CA GLU A 154 -6.66 14.81 -1.78
C GLU A 154 -6.37 15.89 -0.71
N LEU A 155 -5.62 15.55 0.34
CA LEU A 155 -5.08 16.53 1.29
C LEU A 155 -3.97 17.40 0.67
N GLY A 156 -3.31 16.92 -0.38
CA GLY A 156 -2.31 17.68 -1.15
C GLY A 156 -2.88 18.53 -2.28
N THR A 157 -4.17 18.37 -2.64
CA THR A 157 -4.83 19.05 -3.76
C THR A 157 -4.81 20.58 -3.60
N GLU A 158 -4.72 21.31 -4.72
CA GLU A 158 -4.77 22.77 -4.72
C GLU A 158 -6.14 23.28 -4.26
N MET A 159 -6.11 24.14 -3.24
CA MET A 159 -7.28 24.71 -2.58
C MET A 159 -7.10 26.21 -2.34
N ASP A 160 -8.11 26.87 -1.78
CA ASP A 160 -7.93 28.22 -1.24
C ASP A 160 -6.77 28.25 -0.21
N PRO A 161 -5.99 29.34 -0.12
CA PRO A 161 -4.73 29.36 0.63
C PRO A 161 -4.86 28.97 2.11
N GLU A 162 -5.96 29.35 2.76
CA GLU A 162 -6.20 29.05 4.17
C GLU A 162 -6.43 27.55 4.37
N THR A 163 -7.30 26.95 3.57
CA THR A 163 -7.58 25.51 3.68
C THR A 163 -6.38 24.67 3.21
N ALA A 164 -5.63 25.13 2.21
CA ALA A 164 -4.41 24.46 1.74
C ALA A 164 -3.34 24.36 2.84
N VAL A 165 -3.19 25.38 3.70
CA VAL A 165 -2.23 25.33 4.82
C VAL A 165 -2.61 24.24 5.83
N VAL A 166 -3.90 24.13 6.16
CA VAL A 166 -4.42 23.13 7.10
C VAL A 166 -4.24 21.71 6.54
N HIS A 167 -4.71 21.46 5.31
CA HIS A 167 -4.64 20.15 4.70
C HIS A 167 -3.19 19.67 4.49
N ARG A 168 -2.27 20.56 4.07
CA ARG A 168 -0.84 20.24 3.98
C ARG A 168 -0.20 19.99 5.35
N GLY A 169 -0.67 20.68 6.39
CA GLY A 169 -0.30 20.39 7.77
C GLY A 169 -0.66 18.95 8.15
N ILE A 170 -1.90 18.56 7.90
CA ILE A 170 -2.39 17.20 8.18
C ILE A 170 -1.64 16.15 7.37
N MET A 171 -1.46 16.35 6.07
CA MET A 171 -0.69 15.43 5.22
C MET A 171 0.72 15.22 5.77
N ARG A 172 1.39 16.30 6.21
CA ARG A 172 2.72 16.25 6.82
C ARG A 172 2.71 15.48 8.13
N ASP A 173 1.77 15.77 9.02
CA ASP A 173 1.68 15.13 10.33
C ASP A 173 1.40 13.62 10.19
N VAL A 174 0.56 13.24 9.23
CA VAL A 174 0.28 11.85 8.90
C VAL A 174 1.52 11.15 8.35
N ILE A 175 2.24 11.77 7.40
CA ILE A 175 3.48 11.20 6.86
C ILE A 175 4.56 11.12 7.95
N ALA A 176 4.71 12.16 8.77
CA ALA A 176 5.63 12.19 9.90
C ALA A 176 5.32 11.09 10.92
N SER A 177 4.04 10.76 11.12
CA SER A 177 3.67 9.61 11.94
C SER A 177 4.20 8.30 11.36
N CYS A 178 4.03 8.08 10.05
CA CYS A 178 4.51 6.87 9.40
C CYS A 178 6.04 6.78 9.45
N THR A 179 6.74 7.88 9.19
CA THR A 179 8.20 7.92 9.23
C THR A 179 8.73 7.69 10.65
N SER A 180 8.10 8.27 11.67
CA SER A 180 8.44 8.02 13.08
C SER A 180 8.32 6.53 13.44
N ILE A 181 7.22 5.89 13.05
CA ILE A 181 7.02 4.45 13.29
C ILE A 181 8.12 3.63 12.59
N VAL A 182 8.45 3.98 11.35
CA VAL A 182 9.53 3.32 10.60
C VAL A 182 10.89 3.51 11.28
N GLU A 183 11.20 4.72 11.77
CA GLU A 183 12.44 4.99 12.49
C GLU A 183 12.53 4.19 13.80
N ASP A 184 11.43 4.12 14.56
CA ASP A 184 11.35 3.32 15.78
C ASP A 184 11.61 1.84 15.46
N ILE A 185 10.98 1.29 14.42
CA ILE A 185 11.20 -0.09 13.98
C ILE A 185 12.67 -0.31 13.58
N LEU A 186 13.28 0.62 12.84
CA LEU A 186 14.68 0.53 12.43
C LEU A 186 15.67 0.67 13.59
N SER A 187 15.22 1.19 14.74
CA SER A 187 16.03 1.29 15.97
C SER A 187 16.04 -0.01 16.78
N TYR A 188 15.20 -0.99 16.41
CA TYR A 188 15.09 -2.24 17.14
C TYR A 188 16.38 -3.06 17.14
N THR A 189 16.59 -3.74 18.26
CA THR A 189 17.77 -4.58 18.48
C THR A 189 17.33 -6.02 18.71
N SER A 190 18.28 -6.95 18.78
CA SER A 190 17.99 -8.34 19.15
C SER A 190 17.39 -8.52 20.55
N ALA A 191 17.43 -7.48 21.39
CA ALA A 191 16.84 -7.49 22.73
C ALA A 191 15.39 -6.97 22.77
N THR A 192 14.83 -6.50 21.65
CA THR A 192 13.46 -5.98 21.59
C THR A 192 12.45 -7.09 21.89
N THR A 193 11.55 -6.85 22.85
CA THR A 193 10.45 -7.77 23.21
C THR A 193 9.20 -7.49 22.37
N TYR A 194 8.43 -8.51 22.02
CA TYR A 194 7.17 -8.36 21.26
C TYR A 194 5.97 -8.82 22.11
N PRO A 195 4.74 -8.33 21.85
CA PRO A 195 4.33 -7.44 20.75
C PRO A 195 4.71 -5.97 20.98
N GLN A 196 4.91 -5.24 19.88
CA GLN A 196 5.09 -3.79 19.86
C GLN A 196 3.84 -3.12 19.30
N THR A 197 3.38 -2.05 19.95
CA THR A 197 2.20 -1.29 19.55
C THR A 197 2.62 0.13 19.21
N PHE A 198 2.27 0.59 18.02
CA PHE A 198 2.53 1.93 17.54
C PHE A 198 1.21 2.64 17.33
N GLU A 199 1.12 3.89 17.74
CA GLU A 199 -0.04 4.72 17.44
C GLU A 199 0.25 5.56 16.20
N PHE A 200 -0.67 5.56 15.23
CA PHE A 200 -0.63 6.61 14.22
C PHE A 200 -1.02 7.92 14.90
N HIS A 201 -0.12 8.91 14.85
CA HIS A 201 -0.38 10.25 15.37
C HIS A 201 -1.62 10.82 14.68
N ALA A 202 -2.68 10.88 15.47
CA ALA A 202 -3.91 11.58 15.14
C ALA A 202 -3.94 12.88 15.93
N SER A 203 -4.43 13.95 15.30
CA SER A 203 -4.76 15.21 15.96
C SER A 203 -5.70 14.94 17.14
N PRO A 204 -5.73 15.82 18.17
CA PRO A 204 -6.64 15.65 19.29
C PRO A 204 -8.11 15.48 18.86
N ASP A 205 -8.51 16.13 17.77
CA ASP A 205 -9.88 16.06 17.25
C ASP A 205 -10.14 14.75 16.50
N ALA A 206 -9.19 14.23 15.74
CA ALA A 206 -9.27 12.88 15.18
C ALA A 206 -9.33 11.80 16.26
N ARG A 207 -8.58 11.95 17.37
CA ARG A 207 -8.68 11.03 18.52
C ARG A 207 -10.05 11.08 19.17
N LYS A 208 -10.61 12.27 19.40
CA LYS A 208 -11.98 12.43 19.92
C LYS A 208 -13.00 11.82 18.97
N PHE A 209 -12.83 12.01 17.66
CA PHE A 209 -13.69 11.43 16.64
C PHE A 209 -13.67 9.89 16.71
N LEU A 210 -12.49 9.29 16.70
CA LEU A 210 -12.31 7.84 16.83
C LEU A 210 -12.86 7.30 18.16
N ALA A 211 -12.63 8.00 19.27
CA ALA A 211 -13.18 7.65 20.57
C ALA A 211 -14.72 7.74 20.59
N GLY A 212 -15.29 8.73 19.90
CA GLY A 212 -16.74 8.89 19.72
C GLY A 212 -17.40 7.75 18.95
N LEU A 213 -16.63 7.03 18.13
CA LEU A 213 -17.09 5.81 17.44
C LEU A 213 -17.02 4.55 18.32
N ALA A 214 -16.66 4.69 19.61
CA ALA A 214 -16.53 3.60 20.58
C ALA A 214 -15.61 2.45 20.11
N LEU A 215 -14.61 2.77 19.30
CA LEU A 215 -13.67 1.79 18.76
C LEU A 215 -12.51 1.57 19.75
N PRO A 216 -12.19 0.32 20.16
CA PRO A 216 -11.11 0.04 21.10
C PRO A 216 -9.73 0.12 20.42
N GLU A 217 -8.84 1.00 20.90
CA GLU A 217 -7.40 1.04 20.53
C GLU A 217 -7.09 0.93 19.01
N THR A 218 -7.99 1.42 18.15
CA THR A 218 -8.09 0.98 16.74
C THR A 218 -7.20 1.69 15.73
N SER A 219 -6.50 2.73 16.14
CA SER A 219 -5.52 3.46 15.29
C SER A 219 -4.10 3.04 15.62
N THR A 220 -3.95 1.80 16.06
CA THR A 220 -2.66 1.24 16.42
C THR A 220 -2.22 0.19 15.42
N LEU A 221 -0.95 0.26 15.04
CA LEU A 221 -0.26 -0.81 14.35
C LEU A 221 0.38 -1.71 15.40
N LYS A 222 0.04 -3.00 15.39
CA LYS A 222 0.62 -3.97 16.32
C LYS A 222 1.49 -4.98 15.55
N ILE A 223 2.77 -5.02 15.91
CA ILE A 223 3.76 -5.97 15.39
C ILE A 223 3.92 -7.08 16.44
N HIS A 224 3.51 -8.31 16.13
CA HIS A 224 3.50 -9.42 17.08
C HIS A 224 4.82 -10.18 17.14
N ASP A 225 5.59 -10.14 16.07
CA ASP A 225 6.86 -10.86 15.96
C ASP A 225 7.87 -10.09 15.10
N VAL A 226 9.16 -10.34 15.32
CA VAL A 226 10.25 -9.77 14.51
C VAL A 226 10.13 -10.12 13.03
N SER A 227 9.44 -11.22 12.70
CA SER A 227 9.24 -11.62 11.32
C SER A 227 8.31 -10.71 10.52
N GLU A 228 7.48 -9.91 11.20
CA GLU A 228 6.52 -9.00 10.57
C GLU A 228 7.14 -7.63 10.23
N VAL A 229 8.31 -7.33 10.81
CA VAL A 229 9.03 -6.05 10.66
C VAL A 229 9.26 -5.67 9.19
N PRO A 230 9.76 -6.55 8.29
CA PRO A 230 9.95 -6.19 6.89
C PRO A 230 8.67 -5.76 6.18
N LEU A 231 7.54 -6.39 6.51
CA LEU A 231 6.25 -6.07 5.91
C LEU A 231 5.74 -4.72 6.39
N ALA A 232 5.79 -4.46 7.70
CA ALA A 232 5.41 -3.17 8.26
C ALA A 232 6.23 -2.01 7.64
N LEU A 233 7.56 -2.17 7.58
CA LEU A 233 8.46 -1.20 6.96
C LEU A 233 8.09 -0.95 5.49
N SER A 234 7.98 -2.03 4.71
CA SER A 234 7.75 -1.92 3.26
C SER A 234 6.39 -1.30 2.93
N VAL A 235 5.33 -1.64 3.67
CA VAL A 235 3.98 -1.12 3.42
C VAL A 235 3.87 0.37 3.77
N LEU A 236 4.37 0.79 4.94
CA LEU A 236 4.30 2.20 5.36
C LEU A 236 5.06 3.10 4.39
N LEU A 237 6.26 2.68 3.99
CA LEU A 237 7.09 3.44 3.05
C LEU A 237 6.51 3.42 1.63
N ASP A 238 5.94 2.31 1.17
CA ASP A 238 5.25 2.22 -0.12
C ASP A 238 4.07 3.20 -0.21
N ILE A 239 3.28 3.34 0.87
CA ILE A 239 2.20 4.33 0.95
C ILE A 239 2.76 5.76 0.92
N CYS A 240 3.76 6.09 1.74
CA CYS A 240 4.34 7.43 1.79
C CYS A 240 5.00 7.83 0.46
N LEU A 241 5.80 6.93 -0.14
CA LEU A 241 6.42 7.16 -1.44
C LEU A 241 5.35 7.34 -2.52
N GLY A 242 4.35 6.46 -2.58
CA GLY A 242 3.25 6.57 -3.55
C GLY A 242 2.46 7.88 -3.43
N ALA A 243 2.27 8.37 -2.21
CA ALA A 243 1.65 9.67 -1.96
C ALA A 243 2.49 10.84 -2.50
N LEU A 244 3.82 10.73 -2.48
CA LEU A 244 4.73 11.79 -2.89
C LEU A 244 5.16 11.69 -4.37
N SER A 245 5.01 10.53 -5.03
CA SER A 245 5.36 10.33 -6.44
C SER A 245 4.41 11.02 -7.43
N ALA A 246 3.16 11.29 -7.05
CA ALA A 246 2.14 11.81 -7.98
C ALA A 246 1.93 13.32 -7.90
N SER A 247 2.49 14.00 -6.89
CA SER A 247 2.36 15.45 -6.75
C SER A 247 3.28 16.15 -7.74
N SER A 248 2.75 16.47 -8.93
CA SER A 248 3.39 17.33 -9.94
C SER A 248 3.58 18.78 -9.48
N SER A 249 3.18 19.11 -8.26
CA SER A 249 3.31 20.45 -7.71
C SER A 249 4.78 20.77 -7.44
N THR A 250 5.29 21.79 -8.13
CA THR A 250 6.58 22.47 -7.93
C THR A 250 6.72 23.17 -6.57
N HIS A 251 5.93 22.77 -5.57
CA HIS A 251 5.86 23.40 -4.27
C HIS A 251 6.94 22.82 -3.36
N SER A 252 7.84 23.66 -2.85
CA SER A 252 8.98 23.26 -2.00
C SER A 252 8.60 22.34 -0.83
N PHE A 253 7.40 22.52 -0.29
CA PHE A 253 6.81 21.64 0.72
C PHE A 253 6.84 20.14 0.35
N HIS A 254 6.42 19.78 -0.86
CA HIS A 254 6.43 18.38 -1.29
C HIS A 254 7.86 17.88 -1.52
N THR A 255 8.76 18.75 -1.98
CA THR A 255 10.17 18.40 -2.21
C THR A 255 10.89 18.04 -0.92
N ASP A 256 10.75 18.85 0.14
CA ASP A 256 11.41 18.60 1.42
C ASP A 256 10.94 17.27 2.04
N LEU A 257 9.62 17.02 2.01
CA LEU A 257 9.02 15.79 2.54
C LEU A 257 9.39 14.56 1.70
N ALA A 258 9.43 14.70 0.38
CA ALA A 258 9.89 13.67 -0.55
C ALA A 258 11.36 13.29 -0.29
N GLU A 259 12.23 14.27 -0.04
CA GLU A 259 13.63 14.00 0.26
C GLU A 259 13.79 13.24 1.59
N GLU A 260 13.08 13.66 2.63
CA GLU A 260 13.11 12.99 3.94
C GLU A 260 12.63 11.53 3.86
N VAL A 261 11.45 11.31 3.28
CA VAL A 261 10.87 9.98 3.09
C VAL A 261 11.75 9.12 2.18
N GLY A 262 12.32 9.70 1.11
CA GLY A 262 13.23 9.00 0.20
C GLY A 262 14.50 8.50 0.90
N ARG A 263 15.12 9.33 1.75
CA ARG A 263 16.29 8.92 2.55
C ARG A 263 15.93 7.82 3.55
N LEU A 264 14.79 7.94 4.23
CA LEU A 264 14.34 6.91 5.17
C LEU A 264 14.05 5.58 4.45
N ALA A 265 13.40 5.65 3.29
CA ALA A 265 13.12 4.50 2.45
C ALA A 265 14.41 3.81 1.97
N GLN A 266 15.42 4.58 1.57
CA GLN A 266 16.74 4.04 1.22
C GLN A 266 17.41 3.36 2.42
N ARG A 267 17.33 3.94 3.62
CA ARG A 267 17.86 3.35 4.85
C ARG A 267 17.14 2.03 5.20
N ALA A 268 15.81 2.01 5.14
CA ALA A 268 15.01 0.81 5.36
C ALA A 268 15.31 -0.27 4.31
N TYR A 269 15.45 0.12 3.04
CA TYR A 269 15.85 -0.77 1.96
C TYR A 269 17.21 -1.42 2.25
N ASN A 270 18.22 -0.62 2.63
CA ASN A 270 19.53 -1.15 3.00
C ASN A 270 19.48 -2.10 4.21
N TYR A 271 18.67 -1.77 5.23
CA TYR A 271 18.44 -2.65 6.37
C TYR A 271 17.93 -4.03 5.94
N LEU A 272 16.98 -4.09 4.99
CA LEU A 272 16.42 -5.36 4.50
C LEU A 272 17.46 -6.29 3.85
N PHE A 273 18.51 -5.77 3.21
CA PHE A 273 19.58 -6.59 2.64
C PHE A 273 20.66 -6.97 3.64
N LEU A 274 21.04 -6.03 4.51
CA LEU A 274 22.31 -6.13 5.26
C LEU A 274 22.13 -6.59 6.71
N SER A 275 21.00 -6.25 7.32
CA SER A 275 20.83 -6.35 8.78
C SER A 275 19.60 -7.14 9.20
N CYS A 276 18.63 -7.34 8.30
CA CYS A 276 17.37 -8.01 8.60
C CYS A 276 17.56 -9.53 8.75
N THR A 277 17.31 -10.04 9.96
CA THR A 277 17.47 -11.47 10.34
C THR A 277 16.22 -12.34 10.11
N THR A 278 15.13 -11.75 9.63
CA THR A 278 13.82 -12.35 9.32
C THR A 278 13.89 -13.44 8.23
N PRO A 279 12.96 -14.43 8.18
CA PRO A 279 12.95 -15.49 7.16
C PRO A 279 13.03 -14.98 5.73
N SER A 280 13.58 -15.82 4.84
CA SER A 280 13.89 -15.44 3.46
C SER A 280 12.67 -14.94 2.70
N THR A 281 11.52 -15.62 2.76
CA THR A 281 10.32 -15.27 1.97
C THR A 281 9.76 -13.89 2.26
N THR A 282 9.42 -13.62 3.52
CA THR A 282 8.84 -12.35 3.98
C THR A 282 9.79 -11.18 3.68
N ARG A 283 11.08 -11.38 3.92
CA ARG A 283 12.13 -10.39 3.62
C ARG A 283 12.25 -10.14 2.12
N ILE A 284 12.25 -11.20 1.31
CA ILE A 284 12.32 -11.13 -0.16
C ILE A 284 11.14 -10.33 -0.73
N TRP A 285 9.93 -10.58 -0.22
CA TRP A 285 8.73 -9.83 -0.64
C TRP A 285 8.80 -8.35 -0.25
N ALA A 286 9.21 -8.05 0.98
CA ALA A 286 9.41 -6.67 1.43
C ALA A 286 10.44 -5.92 0.58
N ILE A 287 11.55 -6.58 0.23
CA ILE A 287 12.59 -6.01 -0.64
C ILE A 287 12.02 -5.68 -2.02
N ALA A 288 11.27 -6.60 -2.63
CA ALA A 288 10.69 -6.39 -3.95
C ALA A 288 9.71 -5.22 -3.96
N LYS A 289 8.84 -5.13 -2.95
CA LYS A 289 7.92 -4.00 -2.79
C LYS A 289 8.66 -2.68 -2.65
N MET A 290 9.66 -2.64 -1.77
CA MET A 290 10.48 -1.44 -1.59
C MET A 290 11.23 -1.07 -2.87
N THR A 291 11.73 -2.05 -3.63
CA THR A 291 12.38 -1.81 -4.94
C THR A 291 11.40 -1.16 -5.90
N ALA A 292 10.19 -1.70 -6.03
CA ALA A 292 9.17 -1.16 -6.92
C ALA A 292 8.71 0.25 -6.50
N ALA A 293 8.49 0.48 -5.21
CA ALA A 293 8.09 1.77 -4.66
C ALA A 293 9.18 2.84 -4.85
N LEU A 294 10.43 2.54 -4.46
CA LEU A 294 11.56 3.44 -4.63
C LEU A 294 11.82 3.76 -6.09
N ALA A 295 11.78 2.75 -6.98
CA ALA A 295 12.02 2.98 -8.40
C ALA A 295 10.91 3.82 -9.04
N ALA A 296 9.64 3.60 -8.68
CA ALA A 296 8.53 4.43 -9.14
C ALA A 296 8.67 5.87 -8.64
N PHE A 297 9.05 6.05 -7.37
CA PHE A 297 9.27 7.35 -6.75
C PHE A 297 10.43 8.12 -7.41
N THR A 298 11.62 7.53 -7.52
CA THR A 298 12.76 8.21 -8.14
C THR A 298 12.54 8.44 -9.64
N ALA A 299 11.88 7.52 -10.36
CA ALA A 299 11.50 7.75 -11.75
C ALA A 299 10.53 8.93 -11.89
N SER A 300 9.56 9.08 -10.98
CA SER A 300 8.64 10.22 -10.98
C SER A 300 9.33 11.55 -10.69
N ALA A 301 10.42 11.53 -9.91
CA ALA A 301 11.28 12.69 -9.65
C ALA A 301 12.27 13.00 -10.80
N GLY A 302 12.29 12.18 -11.87
CA GLY A 302 13.23 12.31 -12.99
C GLY A 302 14.62 11.71 -12.72
N GLU A 303 14.81 11.02 -11.60
CA GLU A 303 16.06 10.37 -11.19
C GLU A 303 16.13 8.90 -11.65
N CYS A 304 16.04 8.69 -12.96
CA CYS A 304 16.01 7.35 -13.55
C CYS A 304 17.24 6.50 -13.19
N ASP A 305 18.44 7.10 -13.13
CA ASP A 305 19.67 6.38 -12.79
C ASP A 305 19.64 5.80 -11.37
N VAL A 306 19.04 6.53 -10.43
CA VAL A 306 18.84 6.06 -9.05
C VAL A 306 17.80 4.94 -9.02
N ALA A 307 16.71 5.08 -9.78
CA ALA A 307 15.70 4.02 -9.95
C ALA A 307 16.32 2.71 -10.46
N GLU A 308 17.20 2.80 -11.48
CA GLU A 308 17.91 1.66 -12.07
C GLU A 308 18.86 0.98 -11.07
N SER A 309 19.49 1.75 -10.19
CA SER A 309 20.40 1.22 -9.17
C SER A 309 19.69 0.29 -8.16
N TYR A 310 18.48 0.64 -7.73
CA TYR A 310 17.67 -0.21 -6.85
C TYR A 310 17.30 -1.53 -7.54
N TRP A 311 16.88 -1.45 -8.81
CA TRP A 311 16.59 -2.63 -9.61
C TRP A 311 17.81 -3.53 -9.80
N THR A 312 18.98 -2.95 -10.02
CA THR A 312 20.23 -3.69 -10.18
C THR A 312 20.61 -4.40 -8.89
N LYS A 313 20.58 -3.69 -7.75
CA LYS A 313 20.89 -4.29 -6.45
C LYS A 313 19.97 -5.46 -6.13
N PHE A 314 18.67 -5.31 -6.41
CA PHE A 314 17.72 -6.38 -6.24
C PHE A 314 17.96 -7.57 -7.19
N LEU A 315 18.27 -7.29 -8.46
CA LEU A 315 18.58 -8.33 -9.45
C LEU A 315 19.84 -9.12 -9.08
N LEU A 316 20.89 -8.44 -8.62
CA LEU A 316 22.11 -9.08 -8.12
C LEU A 316 21.80 -9.98 -6.92
N TYR A 317 21.03 -9.48 -5.95
CA TYR A 317 20.61 -10.30 -4.81
C TYR A 317 19.78 -11.53 -5.23
N ARG A 318 18.85 -11.35 -6.17
CA ARG A 318 18.06 -12.45 -6.76
C ARG A 318 18.97 -13.48 -7.42
N MET A 319 20.03 -13.06 -8.09
CA MET A 319 21.01 -13.94 -8.71
C MET A 319 21.85 -14.66 -7.65
N GLU A 320 22.47 -13.94 -6.73
CA GLU A 320 23.25 -14.51 -5.62
C GLU A 320 22.45 -15.56 -4.83
N SER A 321 21.14 -15.35 -4.66
CA SER A 321 20.24 -16.28 -3.97
C SER A 321 19.97 -17.58 -4.72
N GLY A 322 20.20 -17.64 -6.04
CA GLY A 322 19.97 -18.84 -6.86
C GLY A 322 18.48 -19.18 -7.10
N PRO A 323 18.20 -20.29 -7.82
CA PRO A 323 16.83 -20.73 -8.08
C PRO A 323 16.14 -21.20 -6.79
N ASP A 324 14.94 -20.67 -6.52
CA ASP A 324 14.09 -21.06 -5.38
C ASP A 324 12.61 -20.84 -5.80
N PRO A 325 11.69 -21.79 -5.53
CA PRO A 325 10.27 -21.66 -5.81
C PRO A 325 9.62 -20.40 -5.23
N ILE A 326 10.13 -19.86 -4.12
CA ILE A 326 9.67 -18.62 -3.49
C ILE A 326 9.69 -17.45 -4.48
N TRP A 327 10.63 -17.46 -5.43
CA TRP A 327 10.77 -16.42 -6.43
C TRP A 327 9.72 -16.47 -7.53
N ASP A 328 8.97 -17.55 -7.73
CA ASP A 328 8.08 -17.66 -8.89
C ASP A 328 6.91 -16.68 -8.86
N LYS A 329 6.35 -16.42 -7.68
CA LYS A 329 5.31 -15.40 -7.47
C LYS A 329 5.93 -14.00 -7.66
N LEU A 330 7.10 -13.79 -7.07
CA LEU A 330 7.76 -12.49 -7.07
C LEU A 330 8.29 -12.08 -8.44
N ASP A 331 8.94 -12.98 -9.16
CA ASP A 331 9.51 -12.75 -10.49
C ASP A 331 8.43 -12.32 -11.50
N LYS A 332 7.18 -12.79 -11.33
CA LYS A 332 6.03 -12.35 -12.15
C LYS A 332 5.67 -10.89 -11.86
N GLU A 333 5.60 -10.51 -10.58
CA GLU A 333 5.30 -9.14 -10.14
C GLU A 333 6.42 -8.17 -10.54
N LEU A 334 7.68 -8.57 -10.32
CA LEU A 334 8.87 -7.80 -10.71
C LEU A 334 8.92 -7.56 -12.22
N ALA A 335 8.66 -8.59 -13.02
CA ALA A 335 8.61 -8.45 -14.46
C ALA A 335 7.49 -7.52 -14.92
N ALA A 336 6.35 -7.49 -14.22
CA ALA A 336 5.28 -6.52 -14.50
C ALA A 336 5.72 -5.10 -14.18
N SER A 337 6.34 -4.87 -13.01
CA SER A 337 6.81 -3.55 -12.55
C SER A 337 7.93 -2.97 -13.43
N LEU A 338 8.90 -3.80 -13.83
CA LEU A 338 9.96 -3.40 -14.78
C LEU A 338 9.38 -2.99 -16.14
N ARG A 339 8.35 -3.71 -16.62
CA ARG A 339 7.70 -3.38 -17.90
C ARG A 339 6.90 -2.09 -17.83
N SER A 340 6.24 -1.80 -16.70
CA SER A 340 5.46 -0.56 -16.56
C SER A 340 6.33 0.69 -16.41
N THR A 341 7.53 0.55 -15.86
CA THR A 341 8.43 1.68 -15.59
C THR A 341 9.34 2.05 -16.77
N ASN A 342 9.43 1.20 -17.81
CA ASN A 342 10.40 1.34 -18.92
C ASN A 342 11.86 1.53 -18.45
N LEU A 343 12.16 1.14 -17.20
CA LEU A 343 13.50 1.17 -16.65
C LEU A 343 14.29 0.00 -17.24
N ALA A 344 15.49 0.28 -17.73
CA ALA A 344 16.41 -0.73 -18.23
C ALA A 344 17.77 -0.43 -17.61
N VAL A 345 18.53 -1.43 -17.17
CA VAL A 345 19.86 -1.19 -16.60
C VAL A 345 20.77 -0.57 -17.67
N ARG A 346 21.07 0.73 -17.58
CA ARG A 346 21.92 1.43 -18.57
C ARG A 346 23.35 1.63 -18.09
N ASP A 347 23.56 1.67 -16.78
CA ASP A 347 24.89 1.84 -16.20
C ASP A 347 25.80 0.64 -16.52
N LEU A 348 26.98 0.94 -17.08
CA LEU A 348 27.96 -0.06 -17.52
C LEU A 348 28.53 -0.87 -16.35
N VAL A 349 28.69 -0.26 -15.16
CA VAL A 349 29.22 -0.95 -13.98
C VAL A 349 28.21 -1.97 -13.46
N SER A 350 26.95 -1.56 -13.36
CA SER A 350 25.80 -2.39 -13.00
C SER A 350 25.62 -3.54 -13.99
N LEU A 351 25.72 -3.26 -15.29
CA LEU A 351 25.70 -4.27 -16.35
C LEU A 351 26.86 -5.26 -16.21
N TYR A 352 28.07 -4.78 -15.95
CA TYR A 352 29.24 -5.64 -15.76
C TYR A 352 29.08 -6.55 -14.55
N ALA A 353 28.57 -6.04 -13.42
CA ALA A 353 28.29 -6.84 -12.24
C ALA A 353 27.29 -7.97 -12.54
N VAL A 354 26.18 -7.65 -13.21
CA VAL A 354 25.17 -8.64 -13.61
C VAL A 354 25.76 -9.68 -14.57
N VAL A 355 26.55 -9.26 -15.56
CA VAL A 355 27.21 -10.18 -16.50
C VAL A 355 28.22 -11.08 -15.79
N LYS A 356 28.99 -10.53 -14.84
CA LYS A 356 29.98 -11.28 -14.07
C LYS A 356 29.32 -12.35 -13.20
N GLU A 357 28.25 -12.01 -12.49
CA GLU A 357 27.49 -12.99 -11.71
C GLU A 357 26.88 -14.09 -12.61
N LEU A 358 26.35 -13.72 -13.78
CA LEU A 358 25.88 -14.71 -14.78
C LEU A 358 26.99 -15.63 -15.29
N GLN A 359 28.25 -15.19 -15.31
CA GLN A 359 29.39 -16.00 -15.73
C GLN A 359 29.90 -16.91 -14.61
N GLN A 360 29.65 -16.56 -13.35
CA GLN A 360 30.12 -17.29 -12.17
C GLN A 360 29.07 -18.25 -11.61
N GLU A 361 27.84 -18.20 -12.11
CA GLU A 361 26.74 -19.06 -11.70
C GLU A 361 27.04 -20.56 -11.91
N GLN A 362 26.50 -21.39 -11.02
CA GLN A 362 26.65 -22.86 -11.04
C GLN A 362 25.30 -23.58 -10.81
N TRP A 363 24.19 -22.96 -11.20
CA TRP A 363 22.83 -23.43 -10.89
C TRP A 363 22.36 -24.60 -11.77
N GLY A 364 23.14 -25.00 -12.77
CA GLY A 364 22.75 -26.08 -13.70
C GLY A 364 21.44 -25.77 -14.44
N ASP A 365 20.68 -26.80 -14.78
CA ASP A 365 19.43 -26.68 -15.57
C ASP A 365 18.33 -25.89 -14.84
N GLU A 366 18.31 -25.93 -13.50
CA GLU A 366 17.35 -25.18 -12.68
C GLU A 366 17.52 -23.64 -12.83
N GLY A 367 18.71 -23.20 -13.24
CA GLY A 367 19.01 -21.79 -13.53
C GLY A 367 18.54 -21.26 -14.88
N ASP A 368 18.05 -22.12 -15.79
CA ASP A 368 17.69 -21.73 -17.17
C ASP A 368 16.67 -20.59 -17.21
N ALA A 369 15.62 -20.68 -16.40
CA ALA A 369 14.56 -19.68 -16.32
C ALA A 369 15.09 -18.33 -15.80
N LEU A 370 15.98 -18.36 -14.80
CA LEU A 370 16.60 -17.18 -14.22
C LEU A 370 17.53 -16.50 -15.23
N ARG A 371 18.38 -17.27 -15.93
CA ARG A 371 19.23 -16.75 -17.01
C ARG A 371 18.41 -16.05 -18.10
N VAL A 372 17.28 -16.63 -18.52
CA VAL A 372 16.39 -16.02 -19.53
C VAL A 372 15.74 -14.73 -19.02
N ARG A 373 15.29 -14.67 -17.76
CA ARG A 373 14.68 -13.49 -17.15
C ARG A 373 15.70 -12.35 -17.00
N THR A 374 16.89 -12.63 -16.50
CA THR A 374 17.99 -11.65 -16.35
C THR A 374 18.37 -11.04 -17.71
N VAL A 375 18.51 -11.87 -18.75
CA VAL A 375 18.82 -11.39 -20.11
C VAL A 375 17.70 -10.50 -20.68
N ARG A 376 16.43 -10.70 -20.32
CA ARG A 376 15.33 -9.82 -20.76
C ARG A 376 15.34 -8.46 -20.07
N GLY A 377 15.74 -8.38 -18.80
CA GLY A 377 15.84 -7.12 -18.02
C GLY A 377 17.02 -6.23 -18.43
N VAL A 378 17.93 -6.75 -19.25
CA VAL A 378 19.14 -6.09 -19.72
C VAL A 378 18.95 -5.55 -21.16
N PRO A 379 19.51 -4.37 -21.54
CA PRO A 379 19.40 -3.81 -22.88
C PRO A 379 19.82 -4.77 -24.00
N SER A 380 19.20 -4.65 -25.18
CA SER A 380 19.37 -5.58 -26.31
C SER A 380 20.82 -5.80 -26.73
N ALA A 381 21.68 -4.78 -26.61
CA ALA A 381 23.10 -4.84 -26.94
C ALA A 381 23.88 -5.86 -26.07
N VAL A 382 23.53 -5.98 -24.79
CA VAL A 382 24.18 -6.92 -23.85
C VAL A 382 23.58 -8.33 -23.95
N ARG A 383 22.31 -8.46 -24.40
CA ARG A 383 21.72 -9.78 -24.74
C ARG A 383 22.51 -10.51 -25.83
N THR A 384 23.09 -9.76 -26.76
CA THR A 384 23.96 -10.29 -27.82
C THR A 384 25.30 -10.77 -27.25
N PHE A 385 25.89 -10.02 -26.31
CA PHE A 385 27.15 -10.37 -25.65
C PHE A 385 27.02 -11.62 -24.76
N ALA A 386 25.95 -11.72 -23.96
CA ALA A 386 25.67 -12.89 -23.12
C ALA A 386 25.36 -14.17 -23.93
N ARG A 387 24.88 -14.03 -25.17
CA ARG A 387 24.72 -15.15 -26.11
C ARG A 387 26.03 -15.57 -26.76
N CYS A 388 26.93 -14.64 -27.06
CA CYS A 388 28.24 -14.95 -27.63
C CYS A 388 29.19 -15.63 -26.62
N GLY A 389 29.06 -15.35 -25.33
CA GLY A 389 29.83 -16.03 -24.27
C GLY A 389 29.46 -17.50 -24.03
N ARG A 390 28.37 -18.01 -24.64
CA ARG A 390 27.96 -19.44 -24.58
C ARG A 390 28.60 -20.31 -25.67
N ALA A 391 29.31 -19.72 -26.63
CA ALA A 391 29.89 -20.42 -27.76
C ALA A 391 31.42 -20.64 -27.63
N ALA A 392 31.98 -20.43 -26.43
CA ALA A 392 33.39 -20.62 -26.11
C ALA A 392 33.58 -21.75 -25.12
#